data_AF-A0A7L0WIS3-F1
#
_entry.id   AF-A0A7L0WIS3-F1
#
_cell.length_a   1.000
_cell.length_b   1.000
_cell.length_c   1.000
_cell.angle_alpha   90.00
_cell.angle_beta   90.00
_cell.angle_gamma   90.00
#
_symmetry.space_group_name_H-M   'P 1'
#
loop_
_entity.id
_entity.type
_entity.pdbx_description
1 polymer ?
#
loop_
_entity_poly.entity_id
_entity_poly.type
_entity_poly.pdbx_seq_one_letter_code
_entity_poly.pdbx_strand_id
1 'polypeptide(L)'
;ACNCHGHATDCYYDADVDQRRESLNIHGHYEGGGVCINCQHNTAGVNCEKCAKGFYRPYGVSARAPDGCIPCRCDSERAEGCEEGSGRCFCKQNFQGENCEQCADGFYGFPFCI
;
A
#
# COMPACT_ATOMS: atom_id res chain seq x y z
N ALA A 1 -15.85 -11.22 15.74
CA ALA A 1 -14.84 -11.79 14.82
C ALA A 1 -14.39 -10.69 13.88
N CYS A 2 -13.09 -10.54 13.67
CA CYS A 2 -12.54 -9.49 12.80
C CYS A 2 -12.43 -9.96 11.35
N ASN A 3 -12.52 -9.03 10.43
CA ASN A 3 -12.21 -9.27 9.03
C ASN A 3 -10.80 -8.78 8.74
N CYS A 4 -9.84 -9.68 8.61
CA CYS A 4 -8.45 -9.35 8.28
C CYS A 4 -8.07 -9.77 6.85
N HIS A 5 -9.07 -9.98 5.99
CA HIS A 5 -8.90 -10.48 4.62
C HIS A 5 -8.06 -11.78 4.48
N GLY A 6 -7.90 -12.55 5.56
CA GLY A 6 -7.05 -13.74 5.59
C GLY A 6 -5.55 -13.46 5.79
N HIS A 7 -5.19 -12.22 6.11
CA HIS A 7 -3.79 -11.80 6.35
C HIS A 7 -3.44 -11.65 7.83
N ALA A 8 -4.40 -11.81 8.74
CA ALA A 8 -4.12 -11.89 10.17
C ALA A 8 -5.15 -12.82 10.86
N THR A 9 -4.73 -13.43 11.95
CA THR A 9 -5.58 -14.24 12.82
C THR A 9 -6.10 -13.48 14.02
N ASP A 10 -5.35 -12.46 14.44
CA ASP A 10 -5.58 -11.73 15.68
C ASP A 10 -5.93 -10.26 15.42
N CYS A 11 -6.71 -9.69 16.33
CA CYS A 11 -7.13 -8.30 16.28
C CYS A 11 -7.48 -7.80 17.69
N TYR A 12 -7.52 -6.48 17.85
CA TYR A 12 -8.06 -5.83 19.05
C TYR A 12 -9.22 -4.90 18.68
N TYR A 13 -9.96 -4.43 19.68
CA TYR A 13 -11.03 -3.45 19.48
C TYR A 13 -10.52 -2.03 19.75
N ASP A 14 -10.83 -1.11 18.84
CA ASP A 14 -10.50 0.32 18.91
C ASP A 14 -11.79 1.14 18.70
N ALA A 15 -12.15 1.94 19.70
CA ALA A 15 -13.40 2.72 19.69
C ALA A 15 -13.35 3.90 18.70
N ASP A 16 -12.17 4.46 18.43
CA ASP A 16 -12.03 5.57 17.49
C ASP A 16 -12.22 5.06 16.05
N VAL A 17 -11.70 3.86 15.77
CA VAL A 17 -11.91 3.17 14.48
C VAL A 17 -13.39 2.85 14.25
N ASP A 18 -14.11 2.43 15.30
CA ASP A 18 -15.57 2.20 15.22
C ASP A 18 -16.33 3.49 14.94
N GLN A 19 -16.03 4.56 15.69
CA GLN A 19 -16.66 5.87 15.52
C GLN A 19 -16.42 6.42 14.11
N ARG A 20 -15.20 6.24 13.57
CA ARG A 20 -14.84 6.66 12.21
C ARG A 20 -15.35 5.71 11.12
N ARG A 21 -15.94 4.55 11.47
CA ARG A 21 -16.39 3.50 10.54
C ARG A 21 -15.27 3.04 9.61
N GLU A 22 -14.10 2.76 10.18
CA GLU A 22 -12.89 2.41 9.42
C GLU A 22 -12.63 0.91 9.37
N SER A 23 -13.30 0.10 10.20
CA SER A 23 -13.19 -1.36 10.16
C SER A 23 -14.34 -2.03 9.45
N LEU A 24 -14.02 -3.07 8.66
CA LEU A 24 -14.99 -3.98 8.08
C LEU A 24 -15.33 -5.11 9.05
N ASN A 25 -16.62 -5.40 9.19
CA ASN A 25 -17.09 -6.62 9.82
C ASN A 25 -16.94 -7.83 8.86
N ILE A 26 -17.31 -9.03 9.33
CA ILE A 26 -17.21 -10.28 8.55
C ILE A 26 -18.14 -10.33 7.33
N HIS A 27 -19.16 -9.48 7.29
CA HIS A 27 -20.09 -9.33 6.16
C HIS A 27 -19.62 -8.28 5.15
N GLY A 28 -18.49 -7.60 5.42
CA GLY A 28 -17.95 -6.56 4.55
C GLY A 28 -18.65 -5.20 4.69
N HIS A 29 -19.33 -4.96 5.82
CA HIS A 29 -19.88 -3.64 6.12
C HIS A 29 -18.94 -2.88 7.05
N TYR A 30 -18.82 -1.56 6.84
CA TYR A 30 -18.03 -0.66 7.69
C TYR A 30 -18.72 -0.43 9.03
N GLU A 31 -18.55 -1.38 9.94
CA GLU A 31 -19.21 -1.48 11.23
C GLU A 31 -18.31 -2.20 12.22
N GLY A 32 -18.15 -1.63 13.42
CA GLY A 32 -17.29 -2.16 14.48
C GLY A 32 -15.89 -1.55 14.47
N GLY A 33 -15.14 -1.83 15.55
CA GLY A 33 -13.81 -1.27 15.79
C GLY A 33 -12.66 -2.27 15.69
N GLY A 34 -12.82 -3.37 14.94
CA GLY A 34 -11.80 -4.41 14.89
C GLY A 34 -10.54 -3.96 14.14
N VAL A 35 -9.38 -3.96 14.79
CA VAL A 35 -8.09 -3.64 14.18
C VAL A 35 -7.22 -4.88 14.18
N CYS A 36 -6.89 -5.36 12.99
CA CYS A 36 -6.03 -6.52 12.79
C CYS A 36 -4.59 -6.21 13.24
N ILE A 37 -3.94 -7.18 13.87
CA ILE A 37 -2.55 -7.06 14.33
C ILE A 37 -1.65 -8.04 13.58
N ASN A 38 -0.40 -7.63 13.36
CA ASN A 38 0.59 -8.43 12.64
C ASN A 38 0.11 -8.89 11.26
N CYS A 39 -0.41 -7.96 10.44
CA CYS A 39 -0.76 -8.24 9.05
C CYS A 39 0.40 -8.93 8.31
N GLN A 40 0.15 -10.14 7.81
CA GLN A 40 1.08 -10.95 7.02
C GLN A 40 1.00 -10.57 5.54
N HIS A 41 1.72 -11.29 4.68
CA HIS A 41 1.56 -11.18 3.22
C HIS A 41 1.86 -9.77 2.66
N ASN A 42 2.74 -9.01 3.33
CA ASN A 42 3.08 -7.62 3.00
C ASN A 42 1.86 -6.69 2.93
N THR A 43 0.85 -6.96 3.76
CA THR A 43 -0.35 -6.13 3.87
C THR A 43 -0.28 -5.19 5.09
N ALA A 44 -1.12 -4.17 5.08
CA ALA A 44 -1.26 -3.18 6.12
C ALA A 44 -2.69 -2.60 6.12
N GLY A 45 -3.00 -1.74 7.10
CA GLY A 45 -4.34 -1.16 7.26
C GLY A 45 -5.14 -1.83 8.39
N VAL A 46 -6.32 -1.29 8.67
CA VAL A 46 -7.18 -1.72 9.80
C VAL A 46 -7.60 -3.19 9.64
N ASN A 47 -7.88 -3.60 8.41
CA ASN A 47 -8.33 -4.94 8.04
C ASN A 47 -7.27 -5.70 7.23
N CYS A 48 -6.02 -5.23 7.19
CA CYS A 48 -4.98 -5.72 6.28
C CYS A 48 -5.36 -5.59 4.79
N GLU A 49 -6.14 -4.55 4.47
CA GLU A 49 -6.75 -4.32 3.17
C GLU A 49 -5.83 -3.60 2.17
N LYS A 50 -4.76 -2.96 2.64
CA LYS A 50 -3.77 -2.24 1.82
C LYS A 50 -2.47 -3.02 1.74
N CYS A 51 -1.60 -2.66 0.80
CA CYS A 51 -0.23 -3.13 0.84
C CYS A 51 0.60 -2.31 1.84
N ALA A 52 1.59 -2.96 2.44
CA ALA A 52 2.57 -2.28 3.28
C ALA A 52 3.41 -1.31 2.44
N LYS A 53 4.03 -0.32 3.09
CA LYS A 53 4.91 0.65 2.42
C LYS A 53 5.97 -0.07 1.58
N GLY A 54 6.11 0.33 0.32
CA GLY A 54 7.05 -0.29 -0.62
C GLY A 54 6.47 -1.49 -1.38
N PHE A 55 5.20 -1.81 -1.21
CA PHE A 55 4.46 -2.79 -1.97
C PHE A 55 3.22 -2.16 -2.61
N TYR A 56 2.73 -2.76 -3.69
CA TYR A 56 1.48 -2.38 -4.33
C TYR A 56 0.68 -3.63 -4.71
N ARG A 57 -0.63 -3.46 -4.87
CA ARG A 57 -1.51 -4.51 -5.38
C ARG A 57 -1.90 -4.21 -6.83
N PRO A 58 -1.62 -5.08 -7.81
CA PRO A 58 -2.04 -4.85 -9.19
C PRO A 58 -3.55 -4.77 -9.35
N TYR A 59 -4.02 -3.98 -10.32
CA TYR A 59 -5.46 -3.89 -10.62
C TYR A 59 -6.07 -5.26 -10.90
N GLY A 60 -7.23 -5.54 -10.29
CA GLY A 60 -7.96 -6.81 -10.42
C GLY A 60 -7.49 -7.93 -9.49
N VAL A 61 -6.39 -7.74 -8.75
CA VAL A 61 -5.94 -8.71 -7.74
C VAL A 61 -6.75 -8.53 -6.46
N SER A 62 -7.28 -9.65 -5.93
CA SER A 62 -8.10 -9.67 -4.73
C SER A 62 -7.34 -9.20 -3.49
N ALA A 63 -8.01 -8.43 -2.62
CA ALA A 63 -7.48 -8.05 -1.32
C ALA A 63 -7.27 -9.22 -0.35
N ARG A 64 -7.71 -10.44 -0.70
CA ARG A 64 -7.46 -11.67 0.06
C ARG A 64 -6.31 -12.52 -0.50
N ALA A 65 -5.69 -12.09 -1.61
CA ALA A 65 -4.65 -12.87 -2.27
C ALA A 65 -3.36 -12.87 -1.41
N PRO A 66 -2.86 -14.03 -0.96
CA PRO A 66 -1.64 -14.11 -0.13
C PRO A 66 -0.39 -13.50 -0.76
N ASP A 67 -0.29 -13.57 -2.10
CA ASP A 67 0.83 -13.00 -2.86
C ASP A 67 0.41 -11.74 -3.64
N GLY A 68 -0.68 -11.09 -3.23
CA GLY A 68 -1.27 -9.97 -3.95
C GLY A 68 -0.49 -8.66 -3.84
N CYS A 69 0.30 -8.50 -2.78
CA CYS A 69 1.15 -7.32 -2.58
C CYS A 69 2.55 -7.61 -3.09
N ILE A 70 2.93 -6.95 -4.18
CA ILE A 70 4.23 -7.13 -4.84
C ILE A 70 5.13 -5.92 -4.58
N PRO A 71 6.46 -6.12 -4.45
CA PRO A 71 7.37 -5.03 -4.12
C PRO A 71 7.45 -4.01 -5.25
N CYS A 72 7.45 -2.72 -4.89
CA CYS A 72 7.75 -1.63 -5.80
C CYS A 72 9.17 -1.82 -6.36
N ARG A 73 9.35 -1.60 -7.67
CA ARG A 73 10.66 -1.67 -8.34
C ARG A 73 11.26 -0.28 -8.57
N CYS A 74 11.04 0.61 -7.62
CA CYS A 74 11.49 2.00 -7.68
C CYS A 74 12.81 2.18 -6.95
N ASP A 75 13.69 3.01 -7.49
CA ASP A 75 14.92 3.42 -6.81
C ASP A 75 14.59 4.46 -5.73
N SER A 76 14.87 4.15 -4.46
CA SER A 76 14.57 5.04 -3.32
C SER A 76 15.33 6.37 -3.34
N GLU A 77 16.45 6.44 -4.07
CA GLU A 77 17.17 7.70 -4.28
C GLU A 77 16.40 8.64 -5.21
N ARG A 78 15.59 8.09 -6.12
CA ARG A 78 14.87 8.84 -7.17
C ARG A 78 13.35 8.87 -6.99
N ALA A 79 12.78 8.01 -6.14
CA ALA A 79 11.34 7.87 -5.96
C ALA A 79 10.93 7.76 -4.48
N GLU A 80 9.68 8.11 -4.17
CA GLU A 80 9.11 8.02 -2.82
C GLU A 80 8.29 6.74 -2.57
N GLY A 81 8.04 5.96 -3.62
CA GLY A 81 7.21 4.76 -3.59
C GLY A 81 6.65 4.45 -4.97
N CYS A 82 5.61 3.62 -5.01
CA CYS A 82 4.87 3.33 -6.23
C CYS A 82 3.36 3.44 -6.07
N GLU A 83 2.69 3.70 -7.18
CA GLU A 83 1.25 3.85 -7.29
C GLU A 83 0.56 2.49 -7.12
N GLU A 84 -0.47 2.45 -6.27
CA GLU A 84 -1.33 1.28 -6.13
C GLU A 84 -1.98 0.92 -7.48
N GLY A 85 -2.15 -0.37 -7.75
CA GLY A 85 -2.71 -0.85 -9.00
C GLY A 85 -1.73 -0.93 -10.18
N SER A 86 -0.96 0.12 -10.46
CA SER A 86 -0.05 0.15 -11.61
C SER A 86 1.40 -0.21 -11.26
N GLY A 87 1.85 0.09 -10.04
CA GLY A 87 3.25 -0.04 -9.64
C GLY A 87 4.17 1.05 -10.20
N ARG A 88 3.63 2.08 -10.87
CA ARG A 88 4.40 3.21 -11.40
C ARG A 88 5.04 4.02 -10.28
N CYS A 89 6.29 4.42 -10.43
CA CYS A 89 7.00 5.12 -9.38
C CYS A 89 6.53 6.57 -9.20
N PHE A 90 6.44 7.01 -7.95
CA PHE A 90 6.29 8.42 -7.61
C PHE A 90 7.66 9.08 -7.60
N CYS A 91 8.02 9.71 -8.71
CA CYS A 91 9.34 10.33 -8.87
C CYS A 91 9.50 11.58 -8.01
N LYS A 92 10.70 11.74 -7.44
CA LYS A 92 11.12 12.99 -6.81
C LYS A 92 11.21 14.09 -7.87
N GLN A 93 11.17 15.34 -7.41
CA GLN A 93 11.01 16.54 -8.25
C GLN A 93 11.89 16.60 -9.51
N ASN A 94 13.15 16.15 -9.44
CA ASN A 94 14.10 16.28 -10.55
C ASN A 94 14.09 15.07 -11.51
N PHE A 95 13.22 14.10 -11.29
CA PHE A 95 13.16 12.84 -12.02
C PHE A 95 11.79 12.62 -12.66
N GLN A 96 11.76 11.90 -13.77
CA GLN A 96 10.54 11.49 -14.47
C GLN A 96 10.74 10.13 -15.17
N GLY A 97 9.68 9.64 -15.81
CA GLY A 97 9.61 8.29 -16.38
C GLY A 97 8.81 7.33 -15.48
N GLU A 98 8.51 6.15 -15.98
CA GLU A 98 7.69 5.18 -15.21
C GLU A 98 8.42 4.65 -13.96
N ASN A 99 9.76 4.61 -14.02
CA ASN A 99 10.64 4.13 -12.95
C ASN A 99 11.63 5.22 -12.49
N CYS A 100 11.35 6.49 -12.79
CA CYS A 100 12.21 7.63 -12.46
C CYS A 100 13.61 7.50 -13.06
N GLU A 101 13.67 7.01 -14.30
CA GLU A 101 14.88 6.72 -15.05
C GLU A 101 15.36 7.88 -15.94
N GLN A 102 14.67 9.01 -15.90
CA GLN A 102 14.97 10.20 -16.71
C GLN A 102 14.99 11.44 -15.82
N CYS A 103 15.71 12.48 -16.23
CA CYS A 103 15.60 13.78 -15.57
C CYS A 103 14.29 14.46 -15.98
N ALA A 104 13.65 15.12 -15.03
CA ALA A 104 12.49 15.96 -15.29
C ALA A 104 12.86 17.13 -16.22
N ASP A 105 11.86 17.70 -16.88
CA ASP A 105 12.07 18.83 -17.79
C ASP A 105 12.79 19.98 -17.08
N GLY A 106 13.91 20.44 -17.66
CA GLY A 106 14.76 21.49 -17.11
C GLY A 106 15.93 21.01 -16.24
N PHE A 107 16.01 19.70 -15.93
CA PHE A 107 17.11 19.09 -15.19
C PHE A 107 18.00 18.23 -16.10
N TYR A 108 19.27 18.06 -15.73
CA TYR A 108 20.24 17.32 -16.55
C TYR A 108 21.30 16.58 -15.72
N GLY A 109 21.98 15.62 -16.37
CA GLY A 109 23.06 14.84 -15.75
C GLY A 109 22.55 13.67 -14.90
N PHE A 110 21.77 12.76 -15.50
CA PHE A 110 21.41 11.49 -14.87
C PHE A 110 22.69 10.73 -14.43
N PRO A 111 22.74 10.13 -13.23
CA PRO A 111 21.64 9.86 -12.30
C PRO A 111 21.35 10.94 -11.25
N PHE A 112 22.01 12.10 -11.31
CA PHE A 112 21.86 13.14 -10.28
C PHE A 112 20.75 14.16 -10.57
N CYS A 113 20.54 14.49 -11.86
CA CYS A 113 19.51 15.42 -12.33
C CYS A 113 19.51 16.75 -11.54
N ILE A 114 20.49 17.59 -11.86
CA ILE A 114 20.71 18.92 -11.26
C ILE A 114 20.18 20.05 -12.15
#